data_AF-A0A964EK28-F1
#
_entry.id   AF-A0A964EK28-F1
#
_cell.length_a   1.000
_cell.length_b   1.000
_cell.length_c   1.000
_cell.angle_alpha   90.00
_cell.angle_beta   90.00
_cell.angle_gamma   90.00
#
_symmetry.space_group_name_H-M   'P 1'
#
loop_
_entity.id
_entity.type
_entity.pdbx_description
1 polymer ?
#
loop_
_entity_poly.entity_id
_entity_poly.type
_entity_poly.pdbx_seq_one_letter_code
_entity_poly.pdbx_strand_id
1 'polypeptide(L)'
;MKILKKTVFFLSMGFLTVQLNAQSEKLLDAVAQETCDCIKDKDVSKMTTEELQVELGICMMGSLGTHQKEMGGSLDLTNQASMQAFGEKVGVRMVAKCPEQMMKVVSSTTATDKGADNIATVEGSFKQVEGTELTYIILEEADGSQQRLLWLRPFEGEELLKGNPGALKGKKVVIEYTPIECYSSQAKKYVTRKEIVSLKPAN
;
A
#
# COMPACT_ATOMS: atom_id res chain seq x y z
N MET A 1 19.51 -48.88 -44.10
CA MET A 1 18.44 -49.00 -43.08
C MET A 1 19.06 -49.06 -41.67
N LYS A 2 19.58 -47.95 -41.12
CA LYS A 2 20.20 -47.91 -39.76
C LYS A 2 20.17 -46.53 -39.09
N ILE A 3 19.29 -45.61 -39.49
CA ILE A 3 19.32 -44.20 -39.01
C ILE A 3 18.01 -43.78 -38.30
N LEU A 4 17.00 -44.65 -38.21
CA LEU A 4 15.67 -44.29 -37.69
C LEU A 4 15.37 -44.82 -36.27
N LYS A 5 16.38 -44.99 -35.42
CA LYS A 5 16.19 -45.49 -34.03
C LYS A 5 16.80 -44.63 -32.93
N LYS A 6 17.55 -43.57 -33.28
CA LYS A 6 18.28 -42.77 -32.28
C LYS A 6 17.59 -41.46 -31.88
N THR A 7 16.55 -41.05 -32.60
CA THR A 7 15.85 -39.77 -32.37
C THR A 7 14.66 -39.87 -31.41
N VAL A 8 14.25 -41.07 -30.99
CA VAL A 8 13.14 -41.27 -30.05
C VAL A 8 13.57 -41.12 -28.57
N PHE A 9 14.87 -41.18 -28.27
CA PHE A 9 15.35 -41.10 -26.89
C PHE A 9 15.50 -39.68 -26.33
N PHE A 10 15.42 -38.64 -27.18
CA PHE A 10 15.65 -37.25 -26.77
C PHE A 10 14.37 -36.44 -26.52
N LEU A 11 13.20 -37.09 -26.51
CA LEU A 11 11.89 -36.42 -26.37
C LEU A 11 11.10 -36.86 -25.11
N SER A 12 11.77 -37.36 -24.07
CA SER A 12 11.10 -37.69 -22.79
C SER A 12 11.71 -37.03 -21.55
N MET A 13 12.65 -36.09 -21.71
CA MET A 13 13.36 -35.44 -20.60
C MET A 13 12.97 -33.95 -20.44
N GLY A 14 11.71 -33.61 -20.71
CA GLY A 14 11.22 -32.22 -20.75
C GLY A 14 9.91 -31.99 -20.01
N PHE A 15 9.53 -32.85 -19.06
CA PHE A 15 8.23 -32.75 -18.37
C PHE A 15 8.31 -32.81 -16.83
N LEU A 16 9.47 -32.50 -16.23
CA LEU A 16 9.63 -32.56 -14.76
C LEU A 16 9.78 -31.23 -14.03
N THR A 17 9.77 -30.07 -14.69
CA THR A 17 10.03 -28.78 -14.03
C THR A 17 8.78 -27.96 -13.66
N VAL A 18 7.57 -28.44 -13.93
CA VAL A 18 6.34 -27.65 -13.71
C VAL A 18 5.72 -27.84 -12.31
N GLN A 19 6.18 -28.79 -11.50
CA GLN A 19 5.47 -29.15 -10.25
C GLN A 19 5.76 -28.26 -9.03
N LEU A 20 6.70 -27.30 -9.07
CA LEU A 20 7.02 -26.47 -7.90
C LEU A 20 6.03 -25.32 -7.62
N ASN A 21 5.34 -24.79 -8.63
CA ASN A 21 4.43 -23.65 -8.42
C ASN A 21 3.06 -24.05 -7.85
N ALA A 22 2.68 -25.33 -7.93
CA ALA A 22 1.36 -25.78 -7.48
C ALA A 22 1.25 -25.87 -5.94
N GLN A 23 2.37 -26.12 -5.25
CA GLN A 23 2.37 -26.28 -3.80
C GLN A 23 2.24 -24.93 -3.06
N SER A 24 2.86 -23.87 -3.58
CA SER A 24 2.75 -22.52 -3.01
C SER A 24 1.34 -21.94 -3.16
N GLU A 25 0.69 -22.20 -4.30
CA GLU A 25 -0.68 -21.74 -4.56
C GLU A 25 -1.68 -22.39 -3.61
N LYS A 26 -1.55 -23.70 -3.39
CA LYS A 26 -2.39 -24.45 -2.46
C LYS A 26 -2.22 -23.96 -1.01
N LEU A 27 -0.99 -23.64 -0.60
CA LEU A 27 -0.71 -23.06 0.70
C LEU A 27 -1.36 -21.68 0.86
N LEU A 28 -1.22 -20.81 -0.13
CA LEU A 28 -1.84 -19.47 -0.12
C LEU A 28 -3.36 -19.54 -0.05
N ASP A 29 -3.98 -20.48 -0.78
CA ASP A 29 -5.42 -20.70 -0.74
C ASP A 29 -5.91 -21.30 0.57
N ALA A 30 -5.15 -22.24 1.15
CA ALA A 30 -5.45 -22.84 2.45
C ALA A 30 -5.40 -21.78 3.55
N VAL A 31 -4.31 -21.02 3.61
CA VAL A 31 -4.14 -19.95 4.61
C VAL A 31 -5.21 -18.87 4.46
N ALA A 32 -5.55 -18.47 3.24
CA ALA A 32 -6.62 -17.51 3.00
C ALA A 32 -7.98 -18.05 3.49
N GLN A 33 -8.30 -19.31 3.20
CA GLN A 33 -9.55 -19.94 3.61
C GLN A 33 -9.65 -20.06 5.13
N GLU A 34 -8.61 -20.59 5.78
CA GLU A 34 -8.59 -20.77 7.23
C GLU A 34 -8.62 -19.44 7.99
N THR A 35 -7.96 -18.41 7.44
CA THR A 35 -8.03 -17.06 8.00
C THR A 35 -9.45 -16.49 7.88
N CYS A 36 -10.11 -16.66 6.73
CA CYS A 36 -11.50 -16.26 6.54
C CYS A 36 -12.45 -16.98 7.51
N ASP A 37 -12.27 -18.29 7.71
CA ASP A 37 -13.09 -19.10 8.61
C ASP A 37 -12.89 -18.68 10.07
N CYS A 38 -11.64 -18.44 10.49
CA CYS A 38 -11.29 -17.93 11.82
C CYS A 38 -11.95 -16.58 12.15
N ILE A 39 -12.06 -15.69 11.15
CA ILE A 39 -12.67 -14.37 11.32
C ILE A 39 -14.20 -14.45 11.30
N LYS A 40 -14.77 -15.35 10.50
CA LYS A 40 -16.22 -15.55 10.42
C LYS A 40 -16.83 -15.96 11.77
N ASP A 41 -16.09 -16.71 12.56
CA ASP A 41 -16.51 -17.15 13.90
C ASP A 41 -16.40 -16.05 14.96
N LYS A 42 -15.89 -14.87 14.60
CA LYS A 42 -15.73 -13.71 15.48
C LYS A 42 -16.76 -12.63 15.15
N ASP A 43 -17.20 -11.89 16.18
CA ASP A 43 -18.13 -10.77 16.03
C ASP A 43 -17.41 -9.51 15.51
N VAL A 44 -17.05 -9.55 14.23
CA VAL A 44 -16.36 -8.47 13.50
C VAL A 44 -17.19 -7.18 13.38
N SER A 45 -18.45 -7.17 13.83
CA SER A 45 -19.31 -5.98 13.81
C SER A 45 -19.10 -5.07 15.01
N LYS A 46 -18.47 -5.58 16.07
CA LYS A 46 -18.12 -4.80 17.27
C LYS A 46 -16.66 -4.40 17.34
N MET A 47 -15.83 -4.93 16.44
CA MET A 47 -14.41 -4.65 16.39
C MET A 47 -14.14 -3.33 15.67
N THR A 48 -13.24 -2.55 16.21
CA THR A 48 -12.56 -1.46 15.50
C THR A 48 -11.68 -2.04 14.39
N THR A 49 -11.26 -1.19 13.46
CA THR A 49 -10.31 -1.55 12.39
C THR A 49 -9.01 -2.14 12.93
N GLU A 50 -8.46 -1.52 13.96
CA GLU A 50 -7.19 -1.93 14.57
C GLU A 50 -7.32 -3.32 15.22
N GLU A 51 -8.43 -3.55 15.93
CA GLU A 51 -8.75 -4.87 16.50
C GLU A 51 -8.94 -5.92 15.41
N LEU A 52 -9.62 -5.56 14.31
CA LEU A 52 -9.82 -6.45 13.16
C LEU A 52 -8.49 -6.80 12.47
N GLN A 53 -7.57 -5.83 12.31
CA GLN A 53 -6.23 -6.07 11.73
C GLN A 53 -5.39 -6.99 12.61
N VAL A 54 -5.39 -6.77 13.93
CA VAL A 54 -4.70 -7.63 14.90
C VAL A 54 -5.27 -9.06 14.83
N GLU A 55 -6.59 -9.18 14.81
CA GLU A 55 -7.27 -10.47 14.76
C GLU A 55 -7.00 -11.23 13.46
N LEU A 56 -7.00 -10.52 12.33
CA LEU A 56 -6.58 -11.07 11.02
C LEU A 56 -5.15 -11.60 11.08
N GLY A 57 -4.24 -10.83 11.68
CA GLY A 57 -2.86 -11.26 11.90
C GLY A 57 -2.77 -12.53 12.74
N ILE A 58 -3.55 -12.63 13.83
CA ILE A 58 -3.60 -13.81 14.70
C ILE A 58 -4.14 -15.02 13.94
N CYS A 59 -5.24 -14.87 13.22
CA CYS A 59 -5.85 -15.94 12.42
C CYS A 59 -4.88 -16.46 11.33
N MET A 60 -4.21 -15.54 10.63
CA MET A 60 -3.24 -15.90 9.60
C MET A 60 -2.02 -16.61 10.20
N MET A 61 -1.51 -16.13 11.34
CA MET A 61 -0.35 -16.73 12.00
C MET A 61 -0.69 -18.10 12.63
N GLY A 62 -1.92 -18.28 13.08
CA GLY A 62 -2.45 -19.58 13.52
C GLY A 62 -2.49 -20.61 12.40
N SER A 63 -2.98 -20.22 11.21
CA SER A 63 -2.97 -21.06 10.01
C SER A 63 -1.55 -21.35 9.50
N LEU A 64 -0.63 -20.38 9.54
CA LEU A 64 0.77 -20.65 9.22
C LEU A 64 1.41 -21.68 10.17
N GLY A 65 1.03 -21.66 11.45
CA GLY A 65 1.47 -22.65 12.43
C GLY A 65 1.04 -24.08 12.09
N THR A 66 -0.17 -24.28 11.53
CA THR A 66 -0.66 -25.61 11.11
C THR A 66 0.00 -26.09 9.82
N HIS A 67 0.37 -25.18 8.92
CA HIS A 67 0.99 -25.47 7.63
C HIS A 67 2.53 -25.43 7.61
N GLN A 68 3.19 -25.42 8.78
CA GLN A 68 4.65 -25.27 8.88
C GLN A 68 5.47 -26.26 8.05
N LYS A 69 4.97 -27.48 7.86
CA LYS A 69 5.63 -28.52 7.05
C LYS A 69 5.51 -28.26 5.54
N GLU A 70 4.44 -27.59 5.11
CA GLU A 70 4.16 -27.26 3.70
C GLU A 70 4.89 -26.00 3.26
N MET A 71 5.33 -25.17 4.23
CA MET A 71 6.12 -23.98 3.96
C MET A 71 7.53 -24.28 3.45
N GLY A 72 8.06 -25.50 3.61
CA GLY A 72 9.22 -26.03 2.87
C GLY A 72 10.48 -25.16 2.72
N GLY A 73 10.64 -24.09 3.51
CA GLY A 73 11.65 -23.04 3.30
C GLY A 73 11.30 -21.96 2.26
N SER A 74 10.12 -21.97 1.63
CA SER A 74 9.67 -20.94 0.68
C SER A 74 9.17 -19.66 1.34
N LEU A 75 8.82 -19.72 2.63
CA LEU A 75 8.42 -18.55 3.42
C LEU A 75 9.39 -18.37 4.59
N ASP A 76 10.14 -17.27 4.58
CA ASP A 76 10.98 -16.88 5.70
C ASP A 76 10.17 -16.00 6.67
N LEU A 77 9.74 -16.59 7.79
CA LEU A 77 9.00 -15.90 8.83
C LEU A 77 9.83 -14.85 9.58
N THR A 78 11.17 -14.92 9.46
CA THR A 78 12.09 -13.96 10.10
C THR A 78 12.39 -12.76 9.20
N ASN A 79 12.04 -12.85 7.91
CA ASN A 79 12.22 -11.78 6.94
C ASN A 79 10.92 -11.00 6.73
N GLN A 80 10.94 -9.73 7.12
CA GLN A 80 9.78 -8.85 7.01
C GLN A 80 9.26 -8.70 5.57
N ALA A 81 10.14 -8.60 4.58
CA ALA A 81 9.74 -8.45 3.17
C ALA A 81 9.07 -9.72 2.62
N SER A 82 9.59 -10.89 3.02
CA SER A 82 9.00 -12.19 2.69
C SER A 82 7.60 -12.36 3.30
N MET A 83 7.45 -11.97 4.57
CA MET A 83 6.16 -12.00 5.27
C MET A 83 5.15 -11.02 4.68
N GLN A 84 5.59 -9.82 4.29
CA GLN A 84 4.74 -8.84 3.64
C GLN A 84 4.25 -9.35 2.27
N ALA A 85 5.16 -9.79 1.40
CA ALA A 85 4.80 -10.30 0.08
C ALA A 85 3.88 -11.54 0.16
N PHE A 86 4.02 -12.36 1.20
CA PHE A 86 3.11 -13.45 1.49
C PHE A 86 1.74 -12.96 1.95
N GLY A 87 1.70 -12.05 2.92
CA GLY A 87 0.46 -11.44 3.43
C GLY A 87 -0.35 -10.75 2.35
N GLU A 88 0.29 -10.03 1.43
CA GLU A 88 -0.34 -9.42 0.26
C GLU A 88 -1.01 -10.47 -0.64
N LYS A 89 -0.29 -11.55 -0.97
CA LYS A 89 -0.81 -12.65 -1.79
C LYS A 89 -1.98 -13.37 -1.11
N VAL A 90 -1.92 -13.57 0.20
CA VAL A 90 -3.04 -14.14 0.96
C VAL A 90 -4.22 -13.17 0.98
N GLY A 91 -3.99 -11.88 1.23
CA GLY A 91 -5.03 -10.85 1.25
C GLY A 91 -5.82 -10.77 -0.07
N VAL A 92 -5.13 -10.82 -1.22
CA VAL A 92 -5.79 -10.87 -2.53
C VAL A 92 -6.72 -12.07 -2.67
N ARG A 93 -6.32 -13.24 -2.15
CA ARG A 93 -7.16 -14.45 -2.16
C ARG A 93 -8.32 -14.35 -1.19
N MET A 94 -8.13 -13.70 -0.04
CA MET A 94 -9.19 -13.46 0.94
C MET A 94 -10.29 -12.56 0.38
N VAL A 95 -9.99 -11.58 -0.47
CA VAL A 95 -11.02 -10.77 -1.14
C VAL A 95 -11.99 -11.64 -1.94
N ALA A 96 -11.48 -12.67 -2.62
CA ALA A 96 -12.32 -13.60 -3.37
C ALA A 96 -13.08 -14.60 -2.48
N LYS A 97 -12.53 -14.96 -1.32
CA LYS A 97 -13.09 -16.01 -0.44
C LYS A 97 -14.03 -15.46 0.64
N CYS A 98 -13.73 -14.30 1.21
CA CYS A 98 -14.48 -13.65 2.29
C CYS A 98 -14.63 -12.13 2.07
N PRO A 99 -15.36 -11.72 1.01
CA PRO A 99 -15.47 -10.32 0.60
C PRO A 99 -16.11 -9.43 1.67
N GLU A 100 -17.11 -9.92 2.41
CA GLU A 100 -17.83 -9.13 3.42
C GLU A 100 -16.92 -8.70 4.57
N GLN A 101 -16.01 -9.59 4.99
CA GLN A 101 -15.03 -9.35 6.03
C GLN A 101 -13.93 -8.41 5.53
N MET A 102 -13.49 -8.58 4.28
CA MET A 102 -12.47 -7.75 3.66
C MET A 102 -12.96 -6.33 3.34
N MET A 103 -14.25 -6.13 3.03
CA MET A 103 -14.81 -4.79 2.82
C MET A 103 -14.65 -3.86 4.02
N LYS A 104 -14.76 -4.38 5.25
CA LYS A 104 -14.52 -3.59 6.48
C LYS A 104 -13.06 -3.19 6.62
N VAL A 105 -12.15 -4.11 6.27
CA VAL A 105 -10.71 -3.82 6.23
C VAL A 105 -10.47 -2.73 5.21
N VAL A 106 -10.86 -2.92 3.95
CA VAL A 106 -10.66 -1.94 2.85
C VAL A 106 -11.29 -0.57 3.15
N SER A 107 -12.48 -0.53 3.75
CA SER A 107 -13.15 0.73 4.15
C SER A 107 -12.41 1.49 5.25
N SER A 108 -11.38 0.88 5.85
CA SER A 108 -10.58 1.44 6.92
C SER A 108 -9.07 1.44 6.62
N THR A 109 -8.61 0.67 5.63
CA THR A 109 -7.28 0.81 5.02
C THR A 109 -7.19 2.05 4.14
N THR A 110 -8.32 2.67 3.75
CA THR A 110 -8.33 4.07 3.31
C THR A 110 -7.85 5.04 4.40
N ALA A 111 -7.44 4.58 5.59
CA ALA A 111 -6.74 5.39 6.58
C ALA A 111 -5.33 4.89 6.92
N THR A 112 -4.88 3.74 6.40
CA THR A 112 -3.60 3.13 6.81
C THR A 112 -2.76 2.47 5.72
N ASP A 113 -3.09 2.63 4.43
CA ASP A 113 -2.09 2.50 3.36
C ASP A 113 -1.35 3.82 3.16
N LYS A 114 -0.22 3.95 3.87
CA LYS A 114 0.74 5.05 3.68
C LYS A 114 1.39 4.93 2.30
N GLY A 115 0.75 5.46 1.26
CA GLY A 115 1.43 5.70 -0.01
C GLY A 115 0.60 6.07 -1.24
N ALA A 116 -0.66 5.65 -1.37
CA ALA A 116 -1.34 5.80 -2.67
C ALA A 116 -2.83 6.20 -2.67
N ASP A 117 -3.60 5.94 -1.59
CA ASP A 117 -5.08 6.00 -1.69
C ASP A 117 -5.78 7.21 -1.05
N ASN A 118 -5.04 8.23 -0.56
CA ASN A 118 -5.62 9.51 -0.12
C ASN A 118 -4.99 10.72 -0.82
N ILE A 119 -4.72 10.58 -2.11
CA ILE A 119 -4.23 11.70 -2.91
C ILE A 119 -5.43 12.61 -3.25
N ALA A 120 -5.52 13.73 -2.55
CA ALA A 120 -6.43 14.81 -2.86
C ALA A 120 -5.75 15.82 -3.77
N THR A 121 -6.54 16.51 -4.60
CA THR A 121 -6.04 17.52 -5.53
C THR A 121 -6.58 18.89 -5.13
N VAL A 122 -5.73 19.91 -5.21
CA VAL A 122 -6.12 21.31 -5.13
C VAL A 122 -5.56 22.08 -6.32
N GLU A 123 -6.41 22.91 -6.94
CA GLU A 123 -6.00 23.88 -7.95
C GLU A 123 -6.09 25.29 -7.37
N GLY A 124 -5.08 26.11 -7.64
CA GLY A 124 -5.09 27.50 -7.20
C GLY A 124 -3.89 28.28 -7.68
N SER A 125 -3.87 29.56 -7.34
CA SER A 125 -2.77 30.47 -7.67
C SER A 125 -1.68 30.36 -6.62
N PHE A 126 -0.44 30.10 -7.05
CA PHE A 126 0.71 30.02 -6.16
C PHE A 126 1.03 31.41 -5.58
N LYS A 127 1.06 31.52 -4.24
CA LYS A 127 1.33 32.78 -3.55
C LYS A 127 2.78 32.91 -3.14
N GLN A 128 3.23 31.98 -2.31
CA GLN A 128 4.54 32.04 -1.67
C GLN A 128 4.96 30.69 -1.09
N VAL A 129 6.24 30.62 -0.73
CA VAL A 129 6.82 29.60 0.11
C VAL A 129 7.15 30.23 1.46
N GLU A 130 6.79 29.57 2.56
CA GLU A 130 7.02 30.05 3.92
C GLU A 130 7.53 28.95 4.85
N GLY A 131 8.08 29.35 6.00
CA GLY A 131 8.48 28.46 7.09
C GLY A 131 10.00 28.38 7.30
N THR A 132 10.39 28.15 8.55
CA THR A 132 11.80 28.20 8.99
C THR A 132 12.41 26.81 9.11
N GLU A 133 11.80 25.92 9.91
CA GLU A 133 12.26 24.52 10.07
C GLU A 133 11.53 23.56 9.14
N LEU A 134 10.25 23.84 8.85
CA LEU A 134 9.42 23.12 7.91
C LEU A 134 8.96 24.08 6.82
N THR A 135 9.04 23.65 5.58
CA THR A 135 8.68 24.46 4.41
C THR A 135 7.22 24.22 4.03
N TYR A 136 6.50 25.28 3.69
CA TYR A 136 5.12 25.23 3.24
C TYR A 136 4.93 26.02 1.95
N ILE A 137 4.07 25.48 1.08
CA ILE A 137 3.55 26.18 -0.10
C ILE A 137 2.17 26.73 0.25
N ILE A 138 1.96 28.01 -0.06
CA ILE A 138 0.67 28.67 0.09
C ILE A 138 0.03 28.85 -1.28
N LEU A 139 -1.18 28.29 -1.42
CA LEU A 139 -2.02 28.38 -2.60
C LEU A 139 -3.26 29.20 -2.29
N GLU A 140 -3.70 30.06 -3.21
CA GLU A 140 -5.00 30.74 -3.12
C GLU A 140 -5.97 30.15 -4.14
N GLU A 141 -7.10 29.66 -3.64
CA GLU A 141 -8.16 29.10 -4.47
C GLU A 141 -9.06 30.19 -5.07
N ALA A 142 -9.95 29.82 -5.97
CA ALA A 142 -10.82 30.77 -6.68
C ALA A 142 -11.77 31.56 -5.76
N ASP A 143 -12.12 31.00 -4.60
CA ASP A 143 -12.95 31.65 -3.57
C ASP A 143 -12.15 32.58 -2.64
N GLY A 144 -10.84 32.70 -2.85
CA GLY A 144 -9.92 33.48 -2.02
C GLY A 144 -9.44 32.75 -0.76
N SER A 145 -9.87 31.51 -0.53
CA SER A 145 -9.34 30.70 0.57
C SER A 145 -7.89 30.30 0.33
N GLN A 146 -7.13 30.14 1.42
CA GLN A 146 -5.72 29.79 1.36
C GLN A 146 -5.47 28.36 1.83
N GLN A 147 -4.77 27.60 1.00
CA GLN A 147 -4.33 26.25 1.30
C GLN A 147 -2.87 26.25 1.68
N ARG A 148 -2.57 25.62 2.82
CA ARG A 148 -1.23 25.51 3.39
C ARG A 148 -0.74 24.07 3.28
N LEU A 149 0.19 23.84 2.37
CA LEU A 149 0.67 22.49 2.01
C LEU A 149 2.12 22.32 2.49
N LEU A 150 2.39 21.21 3.18
CA LEU A 150 3.66 20.88 3.77
C LEU A 150 4.58 20.22 2.73
N TRP A 151 5.75 20.83 2.52
CA TRP A 151 6.86 20.21 1.82
C TRP A 151 7.73 19.47 2.84
N LEU A 152 7.47 18.17 2.99
CA LEU A 152 8.19 17.32 3.96
C LEU A 152 9.29 16.48 3.31
N ARG A 153 9.05 15.96 2.11
CA ARG A 153 9.94 15.07 1.37
C ARG A 153 10.08 15.54 -0.08
N PRO A 154 11.09 15.05 -0.82
CA PRO A 154 11.14 15.23 -2.27
C PRO A 154 9.86 14.73 -2.94
N PHE A 155 9.37 15.47 -3.93
CA PHE A 155 8.13 15.19 -4.62
C PHE A 155 8.24 15.58 -6.12
N GLU A 156 7.34 15.09 -6.96
CA GLU A 156 7.35 15.37 -8.40
C GLU A 156 7.02 16.84 -8.69
N GLY A 157 7.85 17.56 -9.46
CA GLY A 157 7.65 18.98 -9.74
C GLY A 157 8.34 19.92 -8.75
N GLU A 158 9.06 19.39 -7.76
CA GLU A 158 9.80 20.20 -6.79
C GLU A 158 10.91 21.05 -7.45
N GLU A 159 11.41 20.64 -8.62
CA GLU A 159 12.40 21.37 -9.41
C GLU A 159 11.90 22.72 -9.91
N LEU A 160 10.58 22.90 -10.04
CA LEU A 160 9.96 24.18 -10.40
C LEU A 160 10.11 25.22 -9.29
N LEU A 161 10.41 24.77 -8.06
CA LEU A 161 10.60 25.61 -6.88
C LEU A 161 12.07 25.77 -6.51
N LYS A 162 12.90 24.75 -6.79
CA LYS A 162 14.33 24.78 -6.50
C LYS A 162 15.02 25.85 -7.36
N GLY A 163 15.68 26.80 -6.69
CA GLY A 163 16.48 27.86 -7.33
C GLY A 163 15.75 29.18 -7.58
N ASN A 164 14.44 29.18 -7.87
CA ASN A 164 13.64 30.41 -7.98
C ASN A 164 12.15 30.19 -7.67
N PRO A 165 11.76 30.03 -6.40
CA PRO A 165 10.36 29.79 -6.02
C PRO A 165 9.44 30.96 -6.39
N GLY A 166 9.98 32.17 -6.61
CA GLY A 166 9.21 33.33 -7.08
C GLY A 166 8.68 33.19 -8.51
N ALA A 167 9.25 32.30 -9.32
CA ALA A 167 8.86 32.11 -10.73
C ALA A 167 7.43 31.58 -10.91
N LEU A 168 6.85 30.97 -9.88
CA LEU A 168 5.47 30.49 -9.87
C LEU A 168 4.47 31.49 -9.31
N LYS A 169 4.92 32.62 -8.73
CA LYS A 169 4.03 33.58 -8.08
C LYS A 169 2.95 34.09 -9.04
N GLY A 170 1.69 33.94 -8.63
CA GLY A 170 0.51 34.32 -9.40
C GLY A 170 0.15 33.34 -10.53
N LYS A 171 0.95 32.31 -10.79
CA LYS A 171 0.61 31.27 -11.76
C LYS A 171 -0.32 30.25 -11.12
N LYS A 172 -1.23 29.71 -11.93
CA LYS A 172 -2.06 28.58 -11.53
C LYS A 172 -1.25 27.30 -11.52
N VAL A 173 -1.41 26.52 -10.46
CA VAL A 173 -0.80 25.20 -10.31
C VAL A 173 -1.83 24.23 -9.75
N VAL A 174 -1.62 22.96 -10.04
CA VAL A 174 -2.35 21.84 -9.47
C VAL A 174 -1.38 21.11 -8.53
N ILE A 175 -1.78 20.93 -7.28
CA ILE A 175 -1.01 20.21 -6.28
C ILE A 175 -1.80 18.99 -5.82
N GLU A 176 -1.17 17.83 -5.91
CA GLU A 176 -1.65 16.61 -5.31
C GLU A 176 -1.01 16.46 -3.92
N TYR A 177 -1.82 16.14 -2.92
CA TYR A 177 -1.38 16.03 -1.54
C TYR A 177 -2.06 14.87 -0.83
N THR A 178 -1.39 14.34 0.19
CA THR A 178 -1.98 13.38 1.13
C THR A 178 -2.11 14.02 2.51
N PRO A 179 -3.26 13.87 3.19
CA PRO A 179 -3.35 14.19 4.61
C PRO A 179 -2.43 13.27 5.42
N ILE A 180 -1.65 13.86 6.33
CA ILE A 180 -0.83 13.12 7.29
C ILE A 180 -1.06 13.64 8.70
N GLU A 181 -0.98 12.75 9.69
CA GLU A 181 -1.03 13.15 11.10
C GLU A 181 0.39 13.47 11.60
N CYS A 182 0.55 14.65 12.19
CA CYS A 182 1.80 15.11 12.77
C CYS A 182 1.57 15.51 14.22
N TYR A 183 2.41 15.03 15.14
CA TYR A 183 2.36 15.52 16.51
C TYR A 183 2.83 16.98 16.57
N SER A 184 1.95 17.88 17.00
CA SER A 184 2.29 19.29 17.18
C SER A 184 2.68 19.54 18.63
N SER A 185 3.94 19.89 18.85
CA SER A 185 4.45 20.25 20.19
C SER A 185 3.78 21.51 20.75
N GLN A 186 3.25 22.38 19.89
CA GLN A 186 2.50 23.58 20.27
C GLN A 186 1.06 23.22 20.68
N ALA A 187 0.39 22.36 19.92
CA ALA A 187 -1.00 21.98 20.18
C ALA A 187 -1.13 20.81 21.17
N LYS A 188 -0.01 20.16 21.53
CA LYS A 188 0.06 18.97 22.39
C LYS A 188 -0.83 17.80 21.93
N LYS A 189 -1.07 17.72 20.63
CA LYS A 189 -1.90 16.70 19.98
C LYS A 189 -1.44 16.44 18.56
N TYR A 190 -1.91 15.33 17.98
CA TYR A 190 -1.81 15.11 16.54
C TYR A 190 -2.69 16.10 15.79
N VAL A 191 -2.14 16.68 14.74
CA VAL A 191 -2.83 17.59 13.82
C VAL A 191 -2.62 17.10 12.39
N THR A 192 -3.67 17.21 11.59
CA THR A 192 -3.60 16.86 10.17
C THR A 192 -2.88 17.95 9.39
N ARG A 193 -1.91 17.57 8.56
CA ARG A 193 -1.20 18.43 7.60
C ARG A 193 -1.33 17.84 6.20
N LYS A 194 -1.30 18.70 5.18
CA LYS A 194 -1.39 18.29 3.77
C LYS A 194 0.03 18.12 3.21
N GLU A 195 0.55 16.90 3.16
CA GLU A 195 1.88 16.63 2.59
C GLU A 195 1.81 16.59 1.06
N ILE A 196 2.71 17.32 0.39
CA ILE A 196 2.75 17.40 -1.08
C ILE A 196 3.27 16.09 -1.67
N VAL A 197 2.60 15.62 -2.72
CA VAL A 197 2.95 14.44 -3.54
C VAL A 197 3.40 14.83 -4.94
N SER A 198 2.73 15.81 -5.57
CA SER A 198 3.14 16.34 -6.87
C SER A 198 2.72 17.81 -7.03
N LEU A 199 3.44 18.55 -7.86
CA LEU A 199 3.10 19.92 -8.28
C LEU A 199 3.28 20.05 -9.79
N LYS A 200 2.26 20.54 -10.48
CA LYS A 200 2.33 20.83 -11.92
C LYS A 200 1.67 22.16 -12.26
N PRO A 201 2.12 22.89 -13.29
CA PRO A 201 1.38 24.03 -13.82
C PRO A 201 -0.04 23.61 -14.21
N ALA A 202 -1.03 24.45 -13.94
CA ALA A 202 -2.37 24.25 -14.48
C ALA A 202 -2.35 24.66 -15.96
N ASN A 203 -2.90 23.81 -16.83
CA ASN A 203 -3.06 24.12 -18.26
C ASN A 203 -4.15 25.17 -18.49
#